data_AF-A0AAX2INS3-F1
#
_entry.id   AF-A0AAX2INS3-F1
#
_cell.length_a   1.000
_cell.length_b   1.000
_cell.length_c   1.000
_cell.angle_alpha   90.00
_cell.angle_beta   90.00
_cell.angle_gamma   90.00
#
_symmetry.space_group_name_H-M   'P 1'
#
loop_
_entity.id
_entity.type
_entity.pdbx_description
1 polymer ?
#
loop_
_entity_poly.entity_id
_entity_poly.type
_entity_poly.pdbx_seq_one_letter_code
_entity_poly.pdbx_strand_id
1 'polypeptide(L)'
;MKNFLVVLKGLGLFLVMSALLFVLQWQLAENNVIVLNYKIHILIFFITLISLLTMFVVFALEKKNIIGFIFLGFVVFKFFAMGYIAVFQEEFKLNIIPYFILYWIYLTIEVVFVLKLVKKQD
;
A
#
# COMPACT_ATOMS: atom_id res chain seq x y z
N MET A 1 -16.99 5.40 -18.38
CA MET A 1 -15.65 5.11 -18.96
C MET A 1 -14.53 6.05 -18.52
N LYS A 2 -14.64 7.39 -18.67
CA LYS A 2 -13.55 8.33 -18.30
C LYS A 2 -13.04 8.17 -16.86
N ASN A 3 -13.96 7.99 -15.92
CA ASN A 3 -13.65 7.83 -14.51
C ASN A 3 -12.93 6.50 -14.20
N PHE A 4 -13.38 5.40 -14.82
CA PHE A 4 -12.77 4.07 -14.70
C PHE A 4 -11.30 4.06 -15.19
N LEU A 5 -11.02 4.69 -16.33
CA LEU A 5 -9.67 4.80 -16.87
C LEU A 5 -8.70 5.49 -15.90
N VAL A 6 -9.18 6.51 -15.17
CA VAL A 6 -8.33 7.21 -14.18
C VAL A 6 -8.01 6.32 -13.00
N VAL A 7 -8.96 5.50 -12.54
CA VAL A 7 -8.70 4.56 -11.44
C VAL A 7 -7.71 3.47 -11.87
N LEU A 8 -7.88 2.95 -13.09
CA LEU A 8 -6.94 1.98 -13.67
C LEU A 8 -5.52 2.57 -13.77
N LYS A 9 -5.40 3.83 -14.20
CA LYS A 9 -4.10 4.55 -14.19
C LYS A 9 -3.53 4.71 -12.78
N GLY A 10 -4.39 4.90 -11.77
CA GLY A 10 -3.99 4.95 -10.36
C GLY A 10 -3.41 3.62 -9.87
N LEU A 11 -4.05 2.50 -10.20
CA LEU A 11 -3.53 1.16 -9.91
C LEU A 11 -2.22 0.88 -10.65
N GLY A 12 -2.12 1.26 -11.92
CA GLY A 12 -0.89 1.15 -12.70
C GLY A 12 0.26 1.96 -12.07
N LEU A 13 -0.01 3.20 -11.66
CA LEU A 13 0.96 4.03 -10.95
C LEU A 13 1.42 3.39 -9.63
N PHE A 14 0.48 2.81 -8.87
CA PHE A 14 0.82 2.07 -7.66
C PHE A 14 1.81 0.93 -7.96
N LEU A 15 1.52 0.09 -8.96
CA LEU A 15 2.40 -1.03 -9.33
C LEU A 15 3.79 -0.55 -9.76
N VAL A 16 3.87 0.53 -10.54
CA VAL A 16 5.15 1.13 -10.93
C VAL A 16 5.92 1.63 -9.72
N MET A 17 5.26 2.35 -8.80
CA MET A 17 5.88 2.82 -7.57
C MET A 17 6.35 1.68 -6.67
N SER A 18 5.57 0.60 -6.54
CA SER A 18 5.97 -0.59 -5.79
C SER A 18 7.19 -1.26 -6.41
N ALA A 19 7.22 -1.41 -7.74
CA ALA A 19 8.38 -1.95 -8.45
C ALA A 19 9.65 -1.12 -8.18
N LEU A 20 9.53 0.22 -8.21
CA LEU A 20 10.64 1.11 -7.85
C LEU A 20 11.11 0.92 -6.41
N LEU A 21 10.20 0.71 -5.45
CA LEU A 21 10.58 0.42 -4.06
C LEU A 21 11.31 -0.91 -3.92
N PHE A 22 10.91 -1.95 -4.66
CA PHE A 22 11.62 -3.23 -4.67
C PHE A 22 13.02 -3.09 -5.26
N VAL A 23 13.16 -2.35 -6.36
CA VAL A 23 14.48 -2.04 -6.96
C VAL A 23 15.33 -1.25 -5.98
N LEU A 24 14.77 -0.23 -5.33
CA LEU A 24 15.48 0.60 -4.35
C LEU A 24 15.93 -0.23 -3.14
N GLN A 25 15.08 -1.12 -2.61
CA GLN A 25 15.48 -2.05 -1.54
C GLN A 25 16.63 -2.95 -2.00
N TRP A 26 16.56 -3.50 -3.23
CA TRP A 26 17.61 -4.35 -3.76
C TRP A 26 18.95 -3.61 -3.89
N GLN A 27 18.94 -2.39 -4.44
CA GLN A 27 20.12 -1.55 -4.54
C GLN A 27 20.72 -1.19 -3.17
N LEU A 28 19.88 -0.88 -2.17
CA LEU A 28 20.35 -0.61 -0.81
C LEU A 28 20.98 -1.84 -0.15
N ALA A 29 20.47 -3.03 -0.46
CA ALA A 29 21.02 -4.29 0.04
C ALA A 29 22.37 -4.61 -0.62
N GLU A 30 22.51 -4.45 -1.93
CA GLU A 30 23.79 -4.67 -2.63
C GLU A 30 24.91 -3.75 -2.15
N ASN A 31 24.57 -2.50 -1.80
CA ASN A 31 25.53 -1.53 -1.28
C ASN A 31 25.75 -1.65 0.25
N ASN A 32 25.23 -2.69 0.91
CA ASN A 32 25.30 -2.90 2.36
C ASN A 32 24.80 -1.73 3.22
N VAL A 33 23.88 -0.91 2.68
CA VAL A 33 23.33 0.26 3.41
C VAL A 33 22.18 -0.17 4.30
N ILE A 34 21.20 -0.90 3.74
CA ILE A 34 20.04 -1.44 4.48
C ILE A 34 19.72 -2.81 3.90
N VAL A 35 19.76 -3.86 4.74
CA VAL A 35 19.41 -5.22 4.35
C VAL A 35 18.05 -5.59 4.94
N LEU A 36 17.01 -5.44 4.13
CA LEU A 36 15.64 -5.80 4.52
C LEU A 36 15.24 -7.14 3.91
N ASN A 37 14.46 -7.91 4.66
CA ASN A 37 13.77 -9.10 4.19
C ASN A 37 12.69 -8.73 3.17
N TYR A 38 12.86 -9.21 1.95
CA TYR A 38 11.90 -9.03 0.87
C TYR A 38 10.51 -9.61 1.22
N LYS A 39 10.41 -10.63 2.07
CA LYS A 39 9.14 -11.22 2.50
C LYS A 39 8.26 -10.22 3.23
N ILE A 40 8.84 -9.39 4.11
CA ILE A 40 8.10 -8.36 4.84
C ILE A 40 7.60 -7.27 3.88
N HIS A 41 8.45 -6.83 2.95
CA HIS A 41 8.03 -5.88 1.92
C HIS A 41 6.89 -6.44 1.06
N ILE A 42 6.99 -7.72 0.65
CA ILE A 42 5.91 -8.41 -0.08
C ILE A 42 4.60 -8.40 0.70
N LEU A 43 4.63 -8.66 2.02
CA LEU A 43 3.42 -8.61 2.85
C LEU A 43 2.80 -7.20 2.87
N ILE A 44 3.62 -6.16 3.06
CA ILE A 44 3.16 -4.75 3.05
C ILE A 44 2.56 -4.39 1.69
N PHE A 45 3.21 -4.81 0.60
CA PHE A 45 2.73 -4.64 -0.77
C PHE A 45 1.35 -5.29 -0.95
N PHE A 46 1.20 -6.57 -0.60
CA PHE A 46 -0.05 -7.30 -0.81
C PHE A 46 -1.20 -6.75 0.02
N ILE A 47 -0.96 -6.41 1.29
CA ILE A 47 -2.00 -5.82 2.14
C ILE A 47 -2.48 -4.49 1.55
N THR A 48 -1.58 -3.70 0.95
CA THR A 48 -1.95 -2.44 0.28
C THR A 48 -2.66 -2.69 -1.06
N LEU A 49 -2.19 -3.65 -1.85
CA LEU A 49 -2.82 -4.02 -3.12
C LEU A 49 -4.27 -4.49 -2.90
N ILE A 50 -4.53 -5.35 -1.90
CA ILE A 50 -5.87 -5.84 -1.58
C ILE A 50 -6.81 -4.67 -1.25
N SER A 51 -6.35 -3.72 -0.46
CA SER A 51 -7.12 -2.52 -0.13
C SER A 51 -7.45 -1.70 -1.38
N LEU A 52 -6.46 -1.41 -2.24
CA LEU A 52 -6.65 -0.67 -3.48
C LEU A 52 -7.62 -1.38 -4.44
N LEU A 53 -7.50 -2.70 -4.59
CA LEU A 53 -8.40 -3.52 -5.40
C LEU A 53 -9.82 -3.50 -4.84
N THR A 54 -9.98 -3.59 -3.52
CA THR A 54 -11.30 -3.54 -2.88
C THR A 54 -11.98 -2.20 -3.15
N MET A 55 -11.25 -1.09 -2.99
CA MET A 55 -11.78 0.24 -3.31
C MET A 55 -12.07 0.41 -4.80
N PHE A 56 -11.26 -0.18 -5.67
CA PHE A 56 -11.52 -0.21 -7.11
C PHE A 56 -12.81 -0.96 -7.46
N VAL A 57 -13.03 -2.13 -6.88
CA VAL A 57 -14.26 -2.91 -7.06
C VAL A 57 -15.48 -2.11 -6.59
N VAL A 58 -15.41 -1.50 -5.41
CA VAL A 58 -16.49 -0.67 -4.86
C VAL A 58 -16.79 0.52 -5.77
N PHE A 59 -15.74 1.14 -6.32
CA PHE A 59 -15.89 2.21 -7.30
C PHE A 59 -16.54 1.73 -8.61
N ALA A 60 -16.15 0.56 -9.11
CA ALA A 60 -16.71 -0.03 -10.31
C ALA A 60 -18.20 -0.42 -10.14
N LEU A 61 -18.61 -0.77 -8.93
CA LEU A 61 -20.01 -1.02 -8.55
C LEU A 61 -20.81 0.25 -8.28
N GLU A 62 -20.23 1.43 -8.52
CA GLU A 62 -20.82 2.75 -8.30
C GLU A 62 -21.26 3.03 -6.85
N LYS A 63 -20.80 2.23 -5.87
CA LYS A 63 -21.04 2.41 -4.43
C LYS A 63 -20.03 3.37 -3.82
N LYS A 64 -19.90 4.55 -4.41
CA LYS A 64 -18.79 5.47 -4.10
C LYS A 64 -18.83 6.01 -2.66
N ASN A 65 -20.02 6.22 -2.12
CA ASN A 65 -20.27 6.75 -0.78
C ASN A 65 -19.65 5.95 0.37
N ILE A 66 -19.31 4.68 0.18
CA ILE A 66 -18.69 3.83 1.22
C ILE A 66 -17.16 3.71 1.09
N ILE A 67 -16.53 4.27 0.05
CA ILE A 67 -15.08 4.13 -0.20
C ILE A 67 -14.25 4.65 0.98
N GLY A 68 -14.62 5.80 1.56
CA GLY A 68 -13.92 6.35 2.73
C GLY A 68 -14.01 5.46 3.96
N PHE A 69 -15.16 4.81 4.19
CA PHE A 69 -15.36 3.86 5.27
C PHE A 69 -14.52 2.59 5.08
N ILE A 70 -14.48 2.08 3.85
CA ILE A 70 -13.65 0.92 3.48
C ILE A 70 -12.16 1.23 3.68
N PHE A 71 -11.71 2.41 3.23
CA PHE A 71 -10.33 2.87 3.46
C PHE A 71 -9.98 2.88 4.96
N LEU A 72 -10.84 3.45 5.80
CA LEU A 72 -10.62 3.49 7.25
C LEU A 72 -10.53 2.06 7.84
N GLY A 73 -11.39 1.15 7.41
CA GLY A 73 -11.34 -0.26 7.81
C GLY A 73 -10.00 -0.93 7.43
N PHE A 74 -9.49 -0.65 6.22
CA PHE A 74 -8.18 -1.17 5.80
C PHE A 74 -7.02 -0.54 6.55
N VAL A 75 -7.09 0.74 6.94
CA VAL A 75 -6.08 1.37 7.80
C VAL A 75 -5.98 0.63 9.13
N VAL A 76 -7.12 0.36 9.78
CA VAL A 76 -7.15 -0.40 11.04
C VAL A 76 -6.60 -1.81 10.82
N PHE A 77 -7.06 -2.53 9.79
CA PHE A 77 -6.57 -3.87 9.46
C PHE A 77 -5.04 -3.88 9.24
N LYS A 78 -4.51 -2.88 8.54
CA LYS A 78 -3.07 -2.72 8.31
C LYS A 78 -2.29 -2.52 9.60
N PHE A 79 -2.79 -1.72 10.53
CA PHE A 79 -2.14 -1.57 11.84
C PHE A 79 -2.03 -2.90 12.57
N PHE A 80 -3.08 -3.72 12.56
CA PHE A 80 -3.03 -5.07 13.14
C PHE A 80 -2.06 -5.99 12.38
N ALA A 81 -2.05 -5.95 11.06
CA ALA A 81 -1.13 -6.74 10.26
C ALA A 81 0.35 -6.37 10.53
N MET A 82 0.63 -5.06 10.65
CA MET A 82 1.96 -4.58 11.04
C MET A 82 2.32 -5.00 12.46
N GLY A 83 1.36 -4.95 13.40
CA GLY A 83 1.56 -5.47 14.76
C GLY A 83 1.87 -6.97 14.78
N TYR A 84 1.15 -7.76 13.98
CA TYR A 84 1.43 -9.20 13.81
C TYR A 84 2.85 -9.42 13.27
N ILE A 85 3.23 -8.73 12.19
CA ILE A 85 4.59 -8.83 11.63
C ILE A 85 5.63 -8.44 12.69
N ALA A 86 5.41 -7.36 13.43
CA ALA A 86 6.34 -6.89 14.45
C ALA A 86 6.50 -7.89 15.61
N VAL A 87 5.46 -8.65 15.98
CA VAL A 87 5.54 -9.65 17.05
C VAL A 87 6.24 -10.92 16.58
N PHE A 88 5.88 -11.42 15.40
CA PHE A 88 6.25 -12.76 14.92
C PHE A 88 7.45 -12.81 13.96
N GLN A 89 7.91 -11.67 13.43
CA GLN A 89 9.09 -11.61 12.56
C GLN A 89 10.24 -10.89 13.28
N GLU A 90 11.24 -11.63 13.75
CA GLU A 90 12.41 -11.05 14.45
C GLU A 90 13.16 -10.03 13.58
N GLU A 91 13.25 -10.31 12.28
CA GLU A 91 13.89 -9.42 11.31
C GLU A 91 13.19 -8.07 11.19
N PHE A 92 11.88 -8.01 11.48
CA PHE A 92 11.14 -6.76 11.59
C PHE A 92 11.60 -5.96 12.80
N LYS A 93 11.77 -6.61 13.96
CA LYS A 93 12.20 -5.96 15.21
C LYS A 93 13.57 -5.32 15.09
N LEU A 94 14.47 -5.96 14.34
CA LEU A 94 15.81 -5.44 14.08
C LEU A 94 15.82 -4.22 13.14
N ASN A 95 14.81 -4.09 12.27
CA ASN A 95 14.74 -3.05 11.24
C ASN A 95 13.40 -2.29 11.28
N ILE A 96 12.87 -2.01 12.48
CA ILE A 96 11.55 -1.39 12.66
C ILE A 96 11.45 -0.09 11.86
N ILE A 97 12.45 0.77 11.93
CA ILE A 97 12.43 2.10 11.31
C ILE A 97 12.32 1.99 9.77
N PRO A 98 13.20 1.26 9.07
CA PRO A 98 13.06 1.05 7.62
C PRO A 98 11.71 0.49 7.19
N TYR A 99 11.19 -0.54 7.88
CA TYR A 99 9.88 -1.11 7.52
C TYR A 99 8.72 -0.17 7.82
N PHE A 100 8.83 0.64 8.87
CA PHE A 100 7.84 1.66 9.19
C PHE A 100 7.81 2.74 8.10
N ILE A 101 8.98 3.22 7.64
CA ILE A 101 9.07 4.16 6.52
C ILE A 101 8.44 3.55 5.26
N LEU A 102 8.77 2.29 4.96
CA LEU A 102 8.22 1.58 3.81
C LEU A 102 6.69 1.50 3.88
N TYR A 103 6.15 1.12 5.04
CA TYR A 103 4.71 1.13 5.30
C TYR A 103 4.07 2.50 5.05
N TRP A 104 4.68 3.59 5.55
CA TRP A 104 4.18 4.95 5.35
C TRP A 104 4.18 5.40 3.89
N ILE A 105 5.18 4.98 3.11
CA ILE A 105 5.19 5.25 1.66
C ILE A 105 3.98 4.58 1.00
N TYR A 106 3.74 3.30 1.29
CA TYR A 106 2.59 2.56 0.78
C TYR A 106 1.25 3.20 1.19
N LEU A 107 1.11 3.57 2.47
CA LEU A 107 -0.08 4.25 2.98
C LEU A 107 -0.29 5.61 2.30
N THR A 108 0.78 6.37 2.06
CA THR A 108 0.69 7.68 1.38
C THR A 108 0.20 7.53 -0.05
N ILE A 109 0.73 6.54 -0.80
CA ILE A 109 0.28 6.25 -2.16
C ILE A 109 -1.21 5.90 -2.16
N GLU A 110 -1.65 5.10 -1.20
CA GLU A 110 -3.04 4.74 -1.03
C GLU A 110 -3.94 5.94 -0.69
N VAL A 111 -3.53 6.79 0.25
CA VAL A 111 -4.26 8.02 0.60
C VAL A 111 -4.45 8.90 -0.64
N VAL A 112 -3.38 9.12 -1.43
CA VAL A 112 -3.46 9.89 -2.67
C VAL A 112 -4.44 9.26 -3.66
N PHE A 113 -4.47 7.93 -3.76
CA PHE A 113 -5.42 7.21 -4.60
C PHE A 113 -6.86 7.40 -4.11
N VAL A 114 -7.12 7.26 -2.81
CA VAL A 114 -8.45 7.45 -2.20
C VAL A 114 -8.94 8.88 -2.38
N LEU A 115 -8.10 9.89 -2.14
CA LEU A 115 -8.46 11.28 -2.35
C LEU A 115 -8.88 11.55 -3.81
N LYS A 116 -8.20 10.94 -4.78
CA LYS A 116 -8.59 11.03 -6.20
C LYS A 116 -9.92 10.33 -6.49
N LEU A 117 -10.23 9.23 -5.80
CA LEU A 117 -11.51 8.54 -5.93
C LEU A 117 -12.66 9.35 -5.34
N VAL A 118 -12.46 9.92 -4.14
CA VAL A 118 -13.45 10.72 -3.41
C VAL A 118 -13.76 12.02 -4.17
N LYS A 119 -12.73 12.72 -4.68
CA LYS A 119 -12.93 13.95 -5.49
C LYS A 119 -13.68 13.74 -6.81
N LYS A 120 -13.90 12.50 -7.24
CA LYS A 120 -14.64 12.14 -8.47
C LYS A 120 -16.05 11.59 -8.17
N GLN A 121 -16.46 11.68 -6.91
CA GLN A 121 -17.82 11.36 -6.49
C GLN A 121 -18.75 12.54 -6.72
N ASP A 122 -18.24 13.75 -6.52
CA ASP A 122 -18.80 15.04 -6.95
C ASP A 122 -18.59 15.27 -8.45
#